data_AF-A0AAV6BG92-F1
#
_entry.id   AF-A0AAV6BG92-F1
#
_cell.length_a   1.000
_cell.length_b   1.000
_cell.length_c   1.000
_cell.angle_alpha   90.00
_cell.angle_beta   90.00
_cell.angle_gamma   90.00
#
_symmetry.space_group_name_H-M   'P 1'
#
loop_
_entity.id
_entity.type
_entity.pdbx_description
1 polymer ?
#
loop_
_entity_poly.entity_id
_entity_poly.type
_entity_poly.pdbx_seq_one_letter_code
_entity_poly.pdbx_strand_id
1 'polypeptide(L)'
;MWILKNLAWLLIMVAVVGFAILNVNGRASEIRLPGAVYVDLPLTIVLFAAFALGMFLAFILTLVNHLKGRAAMGRLTRENQSLKQELRVLRNLPLEDLKLADRESNEA
;
A
#
# COMPACT_ATOMS: atom_id res chain seq x y z
N MET A 1 -0.53 -17.44 -7.16
CA MET A 1 0.58 -17.89 -8.03
C MET A 1 0.86 -16.85 -9.09
N TRP A 2 2.13 -16.65 -9.48
CA TRP A 2 2.52 -15.65 -10.49
C TRP A 2 1.76 -15.83 -11.82
N ILE A 3 1.54 -17.08 -12.24
CA ILE A 3 0.81 -17.42 -13.47
C ILE A 3 -0.65 -16.95 -13.46
N LEU A 4 -1.36 -17.15 -12.34
CA LEU A 4 -2.77 -16.74 -12.17
C LEU A 4 -2.92 -15.22 -12.24
N LYS A 5 -1.97 -14.49 -11.64
CA LYS A 5 -1.95 -13.02 -11.68
C LYS A 5 -1.75 -12.52 -13.11
N ASN A 6 -0.83 -13.12 -13.86
CA ASN A 6 -0.59 -12.72 -15.25
C ASN A 6 -1.76 -13.09 -16.17
N LEU A 7 -2.39 -14.24 -15.95
CA LEU A 7 -3.58 -14.64 -16.70
C LEU A 7 -4.75 -13.67 -16.44
N ALA A 8 -4.96 -13.25 -15.20
CA ALA A 8 -5.96 -12.24 -14.87
C ALA A 8 -5.69 -10.91 -15.58
N TRP A 9 -4.42 -10.44 -15.61
CA TRP A 9 -4.04 -9.23 -16.35
C TRP A 9 -4.27 -9.36 -17.86
N LEU A 10 -3.97 -10.53 -18.44
CA LEU A 10 -4.24 -10.80 -19.85
C LEU A 10 -5.75 -10.74 -20.15
N LEU A 11 -6.57 -11.37 -19.32
CA LEU A 11 -8.03 -11.36 -19.47
C LEU A 11 -8.59 -9.94 -19.38
N ILE A 12 -8.10 -9.13 -18.44
CA ILE A 12 -8.48 -7.72 -18.32
C ILE A 12 -8.10 -6.96 -19.59
N MET A 13 -6.88 -7.16 -20.11
CA MET A 13 -6.44 -6.49 -21.33
C MET A 13 -7.30 -6.87 -22.55
N VAL A 14 -7.58 -8.17 -22.73
CA VAL A 14 -8.46 -8.65 -23.80
C VAL A 14 -9.87 -8.08 -23.65
N ALA A 15 -10.40 -8.01 -22.44
CA ALA A 15 -11.71 -7.42 -22.18
C ALA A 15 -11.75 -5.93 -22.52
N VAL A 16 -10.74 -5.15 -22.13
CA VAL A 16 -10.66 -3.72 -22.42
C VAL A 16 -10.53 -3.46 -23.93
N VAL A 17 -9.65 -4.19 -24.61
CA VAL A 17 -9.46 -4.05 -26.07
C VAL A 17 -10.70 -4.52 -26.83
N GLY A 18 -11.24 -5.67 -26.47
CA GLY A 18 -12.46 -6.21 -27.08
C GLY A 18 -13.64 -5.26 -26.91
N PHE A 19 -13.84 -4.72 -25.70
CA PHE A 19 -14.85 -3.71 -25.44
C PHE A 19 -14.64 -2.45 -26.30
N ALA A 20 -13.40 -1.97 -26.44
CA ALA A 20 -13.11 -0.80 -27.27
C ALA A 20 -13.45 -1.04 -28.75
N ILE A 21 -13.12 -2.22 -29.29
CA ILE A 21 -13.44 -2.60 -30.67
C ILE A 21 -14.96 -2.68 -30.86
N LEU A 22 -15.67 -3.36 -29.96
CA LEU A 22 -17.12 -3.53 -30.04
C LEU A 22 -17.89 -2.19 -29.94
N ASN A 23 -17.28 -1.18 -29.33
CA ASN A 23 -17.89 0.14 -29.13
C ASN A 23 -17.23 1.24 -29.99
N VAL A 24 -16.44 0.89 -31.01
CA VAL A 24 -15.65 1.87 -31.79
C VAL A 24 -16.52 2.94 -32.47
N ASN A 25 -17.73 2.57 -32.91
CA ASN A 25 -18.68 3.48 -33.54
C ASN A 25 -19.65 4.14 -32.55
N GLY A 26 -19.56 3.78 -31.26
CA GLY A 26 -20.40 4.37 -30.22
C GLY A 26 -20.04 5.84 -30.02
N ARG A 27 -21.06 6.68 -29.87
CA ARG A 27 -20.91 8.13 -29.60
C ARG A 27 -21.71 8.52 -28.37
N ALA A 28 -21.13 9.35 -27.53
CA ALA A 28 -21.80 9.98 -26.40
C ALA A 28 -22.43 11.29 -26.87
N SER A 29 -23.76 11.37 -26.82
CA SER A 29 -24.51 12.54 -27.31
C SER A 29 -24.13 13.82 -26.58
N GLU A 30 -24.01 13.75 -25.26
CA GLU A 30 -23.66 14.90 -24.42
C GLU A 30 -22.87 14.47 -23.17
N ILE A 31 -21.77 15.14 -22.90
CA ILE A 31 -20.96 15.02 -21.67
C ILE A 31 -20.84 16.40 -21.05
N ARG A 32 -21.38 16.54 -19.83
CA ARG A 32 -21.34 17.78 -19.05
C ARG A 32 -20.20 17.72 -18.04
N LEU A 33 -19.21 18.57 -18.21
CA LEU A 33 -18.13 18.80 -17.25
C LEU A 33 -18.30 20.18 -16.60
N PRO A 34 -17.67 20.42 -15.43
CA PRO A 34 -17.71 21.74 -14.82
C PRO A 34 -17.21 22.82 -15.81
N GLY A 35 -18.11 23.72 -16.20
CA GLY A 35 -17.82 24.83 -17.11
C GLY A 35 -17.77 24.50 -18.61
N ALA A 36 -18.03 23.25 -19.02
CA ALA A 36 -18.02 22.88 -20.43
C ALA A 36 -18.99 21.74 -20.76
N VAL A 37 -19.63 21.83 -21.93
CA VAL A 37 -20.46 20.75 -22.49
C VAL A 37 -19.81 20.28 -23.78
N TYR A 38 -19.54 18.98 -23.86
CA TYR A 38 -19.01 18.34 -25.04
C TYR A 38 -20.09 17.48 -25.66
N VAL A 39 -20.26 17.59 -26.98
CA VAL A 39 -21.28 16.86 -27.73
C VAL A 39 -20.63 15.94 -28.74
N ASP A 40 -21.34 14.84 -29.03
CA ASP A 40 -20.97 13.89 -30.09
C ASP A 40 -19.53 13.37 -29.98
N LEU A 41 -19.11 12.99 -28.77
CA LEU A 41 -17.77 12.45 -28.53
C LEU A 41 -17.72 10.95 -28.80
N PRO A 42 -16.62 10.40 -29.33
CA PRO A 42 -16.42 8.95 -29.38
C PRO A 42 -16.53 8.34 -27.97
N LEU A 43 -17.41 7.36 -27.82
CA LEU A 43 -17.69 6.71 -26.53
C LEU A 43 -16.44 6.07 -25.93
N THR A 44 -15.57 5.53 -26.79
CA THR A 44 -14.27 4.99 -26.41
C THR A 44 -13.42 6.02 -25.69
N ILE A 45 -13.30 7.25 -26.20
CA ILE A 45 -12.51 8.32 -25.58
C ILE A 45 -13.05 8.65 -24.19
N VAL A 46 -14.37 8.80 -24.06
CA VAL A 46 -15.02 9.12 -22.78
C VAL A 46 -14.74 8.04 -21.74
N LEU A 47 -14.90 6.77 -22.13
CA LEU A 47 -14.70 5.64 -21.23
C LEU A 47 -13.22 5.45 -20.85
N PHE A 48 -12.29 5.62 -21.79
CA PHE A 48 -10.86 5.58 -21.49
C PHE A 48 -10.45 6.73 -20.56
N ALA A 49 -10.98 7.94 -20.74
CA ALA A 49 -10.72 9.07 -19.85
C ALA A 49 -11.24 8.79 -18.42
N ALA A 50 -12.46 8.29 -18.29
CA ALA A 50 -13.04 7.91 -17.00
C ALA A 50 -12.23 6.78 -16.32
N PHE A 51 -11.83 5.76 -17.08
CA PHE A 51 -10.99 4.67 -16.58
C PHE A 51 -9.62 5.16 -16.13
N ALA A 52 -8.96 6.03 -16.90
CA ALA A 52 -7.67 6.62 -16.56
C ALA A 52 -7.76 7.45 -15.28
N LEU A 53 -8.82 8.25 -15.11
CA LEU A 53 -9.06 8.99 -13.87
C LEU A 53 -9.24 8.06 -12.67
N GLY A 54 -10.02 6.99 -12.81
CA GLY A 54 -10.20 5.98 -11.77
C GLY A 54 -8.88 5.30 -11.39
N MET A 55 -8.06 4.94 -12.38
CA MET A 55 -6.74 4.35 -12.16
C MET A 55 -5.79 5.34 -11.48
N PHE A 56 -5.80 6.61 -11.88
CA PHE A 56 -4.99 7.65 -11.28
C PHE A 56 -5.36 7.88 -9.81
N LEU A 57 -6.66 7.91 -9.49
CA LEU A 57 -7.12 8.01 -8.11
C LEU A 57 -6.69 6.79 -7.28
N ALA A 58 -6.87 5.57 -7.82
CA ALA A 58 -6.44 4.35 -7.16
C ALA A 58 -4.92 4.34 -6.93
N PHE A 59 -4.14 4.82 -7.90
CA PHE A 59 -2.70 4.99 -7.79
C PHE A 59 -2.33 5.94 -6.65
N ILE A 60 -2.96 7.11 -6.55
CA ILE A 60 -2.71 8.07 -5.45
C ILE A 60 -3.01 7.43 -4.09
N LEU A 61 -4.18 6.80 -3.94
CA LEU A 61 -4.55 6.13 -2.69
C LEU A 61 -3.56 5.04 -2.30
N THR A 62 -3.13 4.25 -3.29
CA THR A 62 -2.15 3.18 -3.08
C THR A 62 -0.78 3.75 -2.70
N LEU A 63 -0.35 4.83 -3.36
CA LEU A 63 0.91 5.50 -3.08
C LEU A 63 0.94 6.05 -1.65
N VAL A 64 -0.12 6.75 -1.22
CA VAL A 64 -0.24 7.27 0.14
C VAL A 64 -0.20 6.15 1.17
N ASN A 65 -0.96 5.07 0.94
CA ASN A 65 -0.95 3.91 1.84
C ASN A 65 0.41 3.23 1.90
N HIS A 66 1.11 3.13 0.75
CA HIS A 66 2.43 2.56 0.69
C HIS A 66 3.46 3.39 1.46
N LEU A 67 3.44 4.72 1.32
CA LEU A 67 4.31 5.63 2.06
C LEU A 67 4.04 5.56 3.57
N LYS A 68 2.78 5.57 4.00
CA LYS A 68 2.40 5.39 5.41
C LYS A 68 2.87 4.04 5.96
N GLY A 69 2.69 2.97 5.20
CA GLY A 69 3.16 1.63 5.57
C GLY A 69 4.68 1.57 5.71
N ARG A 70 5.42 2.21 4.79
CA ARG A 70 6.89 2.32 4.85
C ARG A 70 7.35 3.06 6.09
N ALA A 71 6.71 4.18 6.42
CA ALA A 71 7.03 4.98 7.61
C ALA A 71 6.73 4.21 8.90
N ALA A 72 5.57 3.54 8.98
CA ALA A 72 5.21 2.68 10.10
C ALA A 72 6.22 1.56 10.29
N MET A 73 6.61 0.86 9.22
CA MET A 73 7.61 -0.21 9.29
C MET A 73 8.96 0.29 9.83
N GLY A 74 9.39 1.48 9.41
CA GLY A 74 10.59 2.13 9.93
C GLY A 74 10.50 2.41 11.44
N ARG A 75 9.35 2.90 11.91
CA ARG A 75 9.10 3.14 13.34
C ARG A 75 9.11 1.83 14.14
N LEU A 76 8.36 0.83 13.70
CA LEU A 76 8.29 -0.48 14.37
C LEU A 76 9.68 -1.15 14.44
N THR A 77 10.50 -1.01 13.39
CA THR A 77 11.85 -1.59 13.38
C THR A 77 12.75 -0.93 14.43
N ARG A 78 12.70 0.40 14.56
CA ARG A 78 13.48 1.14 15.57
C ARG A 78 13.03 0.81 16.99
N GLU A 79 11.73 0.75 17.22
CA GLU A 79 11.16 0.39 18.52
C GLU A 79 11.54 -1.04 18.91
N ASN A 80 11.48 -1.99 17.97
CA ASN A 80 11.93 -3.37 18.21
C ASN A 80 13.43 -3.45 18.57
N GLN A 81 14.26 -2.63 17.94
CA GLN A 81 15.69 -2.55 18.26
C GLN A 81 15.93 -1.96 19.66
N SER A 82 15.22 -0.89 20.03
CA SER A 82 15.29 -0.29 21.39
C SER A 82 14.90 -1.30 22.46
N LEU A 83 13.74 -1.93 22.30
CA LEU A 83 13.23 -2.93 23.25
C LEU A 83 14.19 -4.12 23.40
N LYS A 84 14.80 -4.59 22.29
CA LYS A 84 15.83 -5.63 22.34
C LYS A 84 17.08 -5.18 23.10
N GLN A 85 17.47 -3.91 22.97
CA GLN A 85 18.61 -3.36 23.68
C GLN A 85 18.32 -3.23 25.19
N GLU A 86 17.15 -2.73 25.57
CA GLU A 86 16.70 -2.66 26.96
C GLU A 86 16.67 -4.04 27.61
N LEU A 87 16.11 -5.04 26.92
CA LEU A 87 16.05 -6.41 27.42
C LEU A 87 17.45 -7.02 27.57
N ARG A 88 18.40 -6.67 26.69
CA ARG A 88 19.80 -7.10 26.81
C ARG A 88 20.49 -6.45 28.02
N VAL A 89 20.22 -5.17 28.28
CA VAL A 89 20.73 -4.47 29.46
C VAL A 89 20.18 -5.08 30.73
N LEU A 90 18.86 -5.32 30.81
CA LEU A 90 18.23 -5.97 31.96
C LEU A 90 18.77 -7.39 32.20
N ARG A 91 18.98 -8.16 31.14
CA ARG A 91 19.55 -9.52 31.25
C ARG A 91 21.01 -9.51 31.71
N ASN A 92 21.75 -8.47 31.37
CA ASN A 92 23.15 -8.32 31.72
C ASN A 92 23.34 -7.39 32.92
N LEU A 93 22.26 -7.02 33.62
CA LEU A 93 22.38 -6.26 34.85
C LEU A 93 23.19 -7.12 35.82
N PRO A 94 24.31 -6.60 36.35
CA PRO A 94 25.22 -7.40 37.16
C PRO A 94 24.46 -7.97 38.37
N LEU A 95 24.40 -9.29 38.45
CA LEU A 95 23.95 -10.06 39.63
C LEU A 95 24.83 -9.80 40.88
N GLU A 96 25.74 -8.84 40.82
CA GLU A 96 26.67 -8.46 41.89
C GLU A 96 25.90 -7.98 43.13
N ASP A 97 24.80 -7.24 42.94
CA ASP A 97 23.95 -6.77 44.03
C ASP A 97 23.18 -7.91 44.73
N LEU A 98 22.90 -9.02 44.01
CA LEU A 98 22.26 -10.21 44.59
C LEU A 98 23.25 -11.12 45.34
N LYS A 99 24.52 -11.15 44.93
CA LYS A 99 25.56 -11.96 45.59
C LYS A 99 26.10 -11.34 46.88
N LEU A 100 25.98 -10.03 47.07
CA LEU A 100 26.44 -9.36 48.28
C LEU A 100 25.49 -9.63 49.47
N ALA A 101 24.18 -9.73 49.23
CA ALA A 101 23.18 -10.07 50.25
C ALA A 101 23.30 -11.52 50.78
N ASP A 102 23.75 -12.46 49.94
CA ASP A 102 23.98 -13.86 50.34
C ASP A 102 25.30 -14.06 51.12
N ARG A 103 26.23 -13.10 51.07
CA ARG A 103 27.49 -13.17 51.83
C ARG A 103 27.37 -12.52 53.21
N GLU A 104 26.64 -11.41 53.32
CA GLU A 104 26.41 -10.76 54.63
C GLU A 104 25.50 -11.60 55.55
N SER A 105 24.63 -12.45 55.01
CA SER A 105 23.76 -13.33 55.81
C SER A 105 24.44 -14.62 56.29
N ASN A 106 25.59 -14.99 55.73
CA ASN A 106 26.34 -16.19 56.09
C ASN A 106 27.55 -15.91 56.99
N GLU A 107 27.87 -14.64 57.23
CA GLU A 107 28.96 -14.19 58.13
C GLU A 107 28.44 -13.58 59.45
N ALA A 108 27.12 -13.60 59.68
CA ALA A 108 26.45 -13.21 60.94
C ALA A 108 25.90 -14.43 61.68
#